data_AF-A0A950XJE4-F1
#
_entry.id   AF-A0A950XJE4-F1
#
_cell.length_a   1.000
_cell.length_b   1.000
_cell.length_c   1.000
_cell.angle_alpha   90.00
_cell.angle_beta   90.00
_cell.angle_gamma   90.00
#
_symmetry.space_group_name_H-M   'P 1'
#
loop_
_entity.id
_entity.type
_entity.pdbx_description
1 polymer ?
#
loop_
_entity_poly.entity_id
_entity_poly.type
_entity_poly.pdbx_seq_one_letter_code
_entity_poly.pdbx_strand_id
1 'polypeptide(L)'
;KFQDNIITLVHQAMKLEYTFAQDVFPKGIFGLNAEGFKEYIQHIADRRLERVGLPAQFHSQNPFPWMSEAIDLSKKKNFFETRVTEYKTGGALNW
;
A
#
# COMPACT_ATOMS: atom_id res chain seq x y z
N LYS A 1 -1.16 18.93 20.85
CA LYS A 1 -0.80 17.86 21.83
C LYS A 1 -1.10 16.45 21.30
N PHE A 2 -2.36 16.06 21.10
CA PHE A 2 -2.66 14.70 20.60
C PHE A 2 -2.22 14.49 19.14
N GLN A 3 -2.48 15.46 18.27
CA GLN A 3 -2.06 15.44 16.87
C GLN A 3 -0.54 15.35 16.73
N ASP A 4 0.21 16.13 17.51
CA ASP A 4 1.68 16.09 17.54
C ASP A 4 2.22 14.72 17.97
N ASN A 5 1.55 14.07 18.93
CA ASN A 5 1.91 12.71 19.34
C ASN A 5 1.71 11.71 18.19
N ILE A 6 0.61 11.81 17.44
CA ILE A 6 0.38 10.95 16.27
C ILE A 6 1.48 11.16 15.23
N ILE A 7 1.80 12.42 14.92
CA ILE A 7 2.87 12.75 13.96
C ILE A 7 4.20 12.16 14.43
N THR A 8 4.53 12.29 15.71
CA THR A 8 5.75 11.72 16.30
C THR A 8 5.78 10.19 16.18
N LEU A 9 4.67 9.52 16.46
CA LEU A 9 4.55 8.07 16.31
C LEU A 9 4.71 7.62 14.86
N VAL A 10 4.14 8.35 13.91
CA VAL A 10 4.30 8.06 12.47
C VAL A 10 5.75 8.22 12.03
N HIS A 11 6.45 9.25 12.51
CA HIS A 11 7.87 9.42 12.25
C HIS A 11 8.72 8.28 12.83
N GLN A 12 8.41 7.83 14.05
CA GLN A 12 9.08 6.68 14.66
C GLN A 12 8.82 5.39 13.88
N ALA A 13 7.56 5.13 13.50
CA ALA A 13 7.18 3.98 12.70
C ALA A 13 7.93 3.95 11.37
N MET A 14 8.02 5.09 10.67
CA MET A 14 8.76 5.20 9.41
C MET A 14 10.24 4.83 9.58
N LYS A 15 10.88 5.30 10.66
CA LYS A 15 12.28 4.95 10.95
C LYS A 15 12.46 3.45 11.17
N LEU A 16 11.57 2.83 11.93
CA LEU A 16 11.61 1.39 12.21
C LEU A 16 11.40 0.57 10.92
N GLU A 17 10.42 0.93 10.10
CA GLU A 17 10.16 0.26 8.81
C GLU A 17 11.35 0.40 7.85
N TYR A 18 12.00 1.56 7.82
CA TYR A 18 13.19 1.77 7.00
C TYR A 18 14.36 0.88 7.47
N THR A 19 14.62 0.82 8.78
CA THR A 19 15.65 -0.06 9.34
C THR A 19 15.33 -1.53 9.07
N PHE A 20 14.08 -1.95 9.29
CA PHE A 20 13.63 -3.31 9.00
C PHE A 20 13.84 -3.67 7.52
N ALA A 21 13.48 -2.78 6.59
CA ALA A 21 13.67 -3.04 5.17
C ALA A 21 15.14 -3.10 4.77
N GLN A 22 16.02 -2.30 5.38
CA GLN A 22 17.46 -2.41 5.17
C GLN A 22 18.00 -3.76 5.66
N ASP A 23 17.54 -4.24 6.82
CA ASP A 23 17.99 -5.52 7.40
C ASP A 23 17.51 -6.72 6.56
N VAL A 24 16.26 -6.66 6.08
CA VAL A 24 15.66 -7.74 5.28
C VAL A 24 16.21 -7.73 3.85
N PHE A 25 16.50 -6.55 3.29
CA PHE A 25 16.95 -6.37 1.91
C PHE A 25 18.26 -5.57 1.82
N PRO A 26 19.39 -6.10 2.32
CA PRO A 26 20.65 -5.35 2.41
C PRO A 26 21.26 -4.99 1.05
N LYS A 27 20.89 -5.70 -0.03
CA LYS A 27 21.35 -5.44 -1.40
C LYS A 27 20.24 -4.92 -2.33
N GLY A 28 19.06 -4.63 -1.77
CA GLY A 28 17.84 -4.36 -2.53
C GLY A 28 17.25 -5.63 -3.16
N ILE A 29 15.96 -5.56 -3.50
CA ILE A 29 15.28 -6.56 -4.34
C ILE A 29 15.33 -6.05 -5.79
N PHE A 30 15.46 -6.96 -6.76
CA PHE A 30 15.37 -6.68 -8.20
C PHE A 30 14.28 -5.64 -8.52
N GLY A 31 14.68 -4.40 -8.83
CA GLY A 31 13.78 -3.30 -9.22
C GLY A 31 13.37 -2.31 -8.12
N LEU A 32 13.78 -2.52 -6.86
CA LEU A 32 13.56 -1.57 -5.75
C LEU A 32 14.89 -0.90 -5.36
N ASN A 33 15.03 0.38 -5.67
CA ASN A 33 16.11 1.22 -5.14
C ASN A 33 15.81 1.58 -3.67
N ALA A 34 16.84 1.67 -2.83
CA ALA A 34 16.68 2.03 -1.42
C ALA A 34 16.06 3.43 -1.22
N GLU A 35 16.34 4.35 -2.14
CA GLU A 35 15.77 5.69 -2.15
C GLU A 35 14.27 5.68 -2.48
N GLY A 36 13.86 4.98 -3.53
CA GLY A 36 12.43 4.84 -3.87
C GLY A 36 11.67 4.06 -2.81
N PHE A 37 12.28 3.08 -2.12
CA PHE A 37 11.62 2.42 -1.00
C PHE A 37 11.34 3.39 0.15
N LYS A 38 12.28 4.29 0.45
CA LYS A 38 12.10 5.35 1.45
C LYS A 38 10.98 6.32 1.05
N GLU A 39 10.98 6.79 -0.19
CA GLU A 39 9.93 7.65 -0.74
C GLU A 39 8.56 6.97 -0.70
N TYR A 40 8.51 5.66 -0.97
CA TYR A 40 7.28 4.88 -0.89
C TYR A 40 6.73 4.76 0.53
N ILE A 41 7.58 4.51 1.54
CA ILE A 41 7.14 4.53 2.95
C ILE A 41 6.60 5.92 3.33
N GLN A 42 7.28 6.99 2.90
CA GLN A 42 6.84 8.36 3.15
C GLN A 42 5.47 8.65 2.53
N HIS A 43 5.26 8.23 1.28
CA HIS A 43 3.96 8.33 0.60
C HIS A 43 2.84 7.58 1.35
N ILE A 44 3.12 6.37 1.86
CA ILE A 44 2.16 5.61 2.68
C ILE A 44 1.87 6.35 4.00
N ALA A 45 2.89 6.90 4.64
CA ALA A 45 2.75 7.65 5.90
C ALA A 45 1.83 8.87 5.72
N ASP A 46 2.03 9.65 4.65
CA ASP A 46 1.19 10.79 4.32
C ASP A 46 -0.26 10.36 4.05
N ARG A 47 -0.46 9.31 3.22
CA ARG A 47 -1.80 8.75 2.98
C ARG A 47 -2.52 8.33 4.27
N ARG A 48 -1.78 7.78 5.25
CA ARG A 48 -2.34 7.40 6.55
C ARG A 48 -2.71 8.61 7.41
N LEU A 49 -1.88 9.66 7.40
CA LEU A 49 -2.16 10.92 8.10
C LEU A 49 -3.38 11.63 7.51
N GLU A 50 -3.49 11.71 6.18
CA GLU A 50 -4.63 12.31 5.50
C GLU A 50 -5.94 11.59 5.83
N ARG A 51 -5.93 10.24 5.90
CA ARG A 51 -7.11 9.44 6.28
C ARG A 51 -7.63 9.72 7.68
N VAL A 52 -6.77 10.20 8.59
CA VAL A 52 -7.17 10.62 9.94
C VAL A 52 -7.37 12.13 10.07
N GLY A 53 -7.35 12.87 8.96
CA GLY A 53 -7.57 14.32 8.92
C GLY A 53 -6.37 15.15 9.38
N LEU A 54 -5.16 14.59 9.35
CA LEU A 54 -3.92 15.29 9.69
C LEU A 54 -3.18 15.74 8.42
N PRO A 55 -2.41 16.85 8.48
CA PRO A 55 -1.64 17.32 7.34
C PRO A 55 -0.50 16.36 7.00
N ALA A 56 -0.27 16.17 5.69
CA ALA A 56 0.88 15.45 5.17
C ALA A 56 2.19 16.08 5.69
N GLN A 57 3.19 15.26 5.96
CA GLN A 57 4.46 15.68 6.53
C GLN A 57 5.59 15.58 5.51
N PHE A 58 5.57 14.59 4.62
CA PHE A 58 6.71 14.27 3.77
C PHE A 58 6.54 14.76 2.33
N HIS A 59 5.31 14.88 1.84
CA HIS A 59 4.96 15.30 0.47
C HIS A 59 5.71 14.48 -0.60
N SER A 60 6.01 13.22 -0.28
CA SER A 60 6.77 12.35 -1.17
C SER A 60 5.86 11.80 -2.26
N GLN A 61 6.38 11.75 -3.49
CA GLN A 61 5.68 11.09 -4.60
C GLN A 61 5.75 9.57 -4.45
N ASN A 62 4.83 8.86 -5.10
CA ASN A 62 4.87 7.40 -5.17
C ASN A 62 5.82 6.93 -6.29
N PRO A 63 6.98 6.34 -5.97
CA PRO A 63 7.93 5.86 -6.98
C PRO A 63 7.51 4.52 -7.60
N PHE A 64 6.53 3.81 -7.02
CA PHE A 64 6.08 2.51 -7.50
C PHE A 64 4.55 2.47 -7.70
N PRO A 65 4.04 3.04 -8.80
CA PRO A 65 2.62 3.00 -9.13
C PRO A 65 2.05 1.57 -9.22
N TRP A 66 2.83 0.65 -9.79
CA TRP A 66 2.48 -0.77 -9.93
C TRP A 66 2.25 -1.48 -8.60
N MET A 67 2.93 -1.09 -7.52
CA MET A 67 2.69 -1.65 -6.18
C MET A 67 1.35 -1.19 -5.62
N SER A 68 0.98 0.08 -5.83
CA SER A 68 -0.33 0.58 -5.41
C SER A 68 -1.44 -0.15 -6.17
N GLU A 69 -1.27 -0.37 -7.47
CA GLU A 69 -2.22 -1.11 -8.29
C GLU A 69 -2.37 -2.56 -7.80
N ALA A 70 -1.26 -3.29 -7.61
CA ALA A 70 -1.28 -4.67 -7.13
C ALA A 70 -1.90 -4.83 -5.71
N ILE A 71 -1.65 -3.86 -4.82
CA ILE A 71 -2.15 -3.88 -3.43
C ILE A 71 -3.61 -3.43 -3.37
N ASP A 72 -4.01 -2.37 -4.08
CA ASP A 72 -5.40 -1.86 -4.09
C ASP A 72 -6.35 -2.80 -4.87
N LEU A 73 -5.84 -3.62 -5.81
CA LEU A 73 -6.63 -4.62 -6.54
C LEU A 73 -6.97 -5.87 -5.70
N SER A 74 -6.37 -6.05 -4.53
CA SER A 74 -6.66 -7.17 -3.64
C SER A 74 -7.97 -7.01 -2.85
N LYS A 75 -9.01 -6.46 -3.49
CA LYS A 75 -10.40 -6.79 -3.14
C LYS A 75 -10.64 -8.24 -3.54
N LYS A 76 -10.09 -9.20 -2.79
CA LYS A 76 -10.69 -10.53 -2.72
C LYS A 76 -12.10 -10.28 -2.18
N LYS A 77 -13.06 -10.16 -3.09
CA LYS A 77 -14.49 -10.26 -2.76
C LYS A 77 -14.60 -11.39 -1.76
N ASN A 78 -15.15 -11.10 -0.58
CA ASN A 78 -15.43 -12.15 0.39
C ASN A 78 -16.21 -13.22 -0.36
N PHE A 79 -15.68 -14.43 -0.38
CA PHE A 79 -16.25 -15.58 -1.07
C PHE A 79 -17.74 -15.79 -0.69
N PHE A 80 -18.13 -15.28 0.48
CA PHE A 80 -19.48 -15.31 1.05
C PHE A 80 -20.41 -14.15 0.63
N GLU A 81 -19.91 -13.11 -0.04
CA GLU A 81 -20.71 -11.92 -0.41
C GLU A 81 -21.13 -11.90 -1.89
N THR A 82 -20.66 -12.85 -2.70
CA THR A 82 -21.06 -12.96 -4.11
C THR A 82 -22.01 -14.15 -4.28
N ARG A 83 -23.29 -13.90 -4.60
CA ARG A 83 -24.17 -14.97 -5.10
C ARG A 83 -23.53 -15.57 -6.36
N VAL A 84 -23.36 -16.89 -6.37
CA VAL A 84 -22.91 -17.67 -7.55
C VAL A 84 -23.94 -17.52 -8.66
N THR A 85 -23.80 -16.49 -9.49
CA THR A 85 -24.57 -16.34 -10.75
C THR A 85 -23.72 -16.51 -12.00
N GLU A 86 -22.46 -16.90 -11.86
CA GLU A 86 -21.63 -17.37 -12.98
C GLU A 86 -21.73 -18.90 -13.15
N TYR A 87 -22.95 -19.36 -13.46
CA TYR A 87 -23.16 -20.57 -14.28
C TYR A 87 -24.10 -20.22 -15.42
N LYS A 88 -23.73 -19.20 -16.21
CA LYS A 88 -24.19 -19.10 -17.58
C LYS A 88 -23.00 -18.69 -18.43
N THR A 89 -22.37 -19.68 -19.07
CA THR A 89 -22.10 -19.68 -20.52
C THR A 89 -21.40 -21.00 -20.84
N GLY A 90 -22.15 -21.95 -21.41
CA GLY A 90 -21.62 -23.24 -21.82
C GLY A 90 -22.71 -24.19 -22.28
N GLY A 91 -23.54 -23.78 -23.24
CA GLY A 91 -24.54 -24.69 -23.82
C GLY A 91 -25.72 -24.02 -24.48
N ALA A 92 -25.49 -23.30 -25.57
CA ALA A 92 -26.50 -23.09 -26.61
C ALA A 92 -25.76 -22.80 -27.93
N LEU A 93 -25.22 -23.85 -28.54
CA LEU A 93 -24.92 -23.84 -29.97
C LEU A 93 -26.27 -23.88 -30.68
N ASN A 94 -26.66 -22.79 -31.33
CA ASN A 94 -27.73 -22.81 -32.32
C ASN A 94 -27.11 -23.25 -33.65
N TRP A 95 -27.64 -24.35 -34.18
CA TRP A 95 -27.43 -24.86 -35.54
C TRP A 95 -28.04 -23.92 -36.58
#